data_AF-A0A7S0B7U3-F1
#
_entry.id   AF-A0A7S0B7U3-F1
#
_cell.length_a   1.000
_cell.length_b   1.000
_cell.length_c   1.000
_cell.angle_alpha   90.00
_cell.angle_beta   90.00
_cell.angle_gamma   90.00
#
_symmetry.space_group_name_H-M   'P 1'
#
loop_
_entity.id
_entity.type
_entity.pdbx_description
1 polymer ?
#
loop_
_entity_poly.entity_id
_entity_poly.type
_entity_poly.pdbx_seq_one_letter_code
_entity_poly.pdbx_strand_id
1 'polypeptide(L)'
;LVHLFPFPTAKFYFCDVCRETTNWILITETIPFSKRGRVENGKVVEKIEYKPYQILPVCGKYQDWLLPDPAEFYCCIFRVMGRLAAWDKLGRYDDFLGPSSSYNEESYLMMTKPGREPSTTRLKEMTQQTIGKMLDNGIDFVTNVVKNMMPAEVKDMAKLTKMKAELMEIAPYFQDMSGYFQMNNTDYVAAMHANLQADNAFFWRDEYGDLSCGVLDWGGFGRMPFCMNFLGCLSGADPEVMLAHEE
;
A
#
# COMPACT_ATOMS: atom_id res chain seq x y z
N LEU A 1 -10.30 -26.60 10.61
CA LEU A 1 -9.25 -25.60 10.36
C LEU A 1 -9.94 -24.30 10.02
N VAL A 2 -9.77 -23.26 10.83
CA VAL A 2 -10.32 -21.93 10.52
C VAL A 2 -9.37 -21.27 9.54
N HIS A 3 -9.89 -20.64 8.48
CA HIS A 3 -9.07 -19.90 7.53
C HIS A 3 -8.26 -18.80 8.25
N LEU A 4 -6.98 -18.64 7.90
CA LEU A 4 -6.07 -17.70 8.57
C LEU A 4 -6.50 -16.24 8.36
N PHE A 5 -7.10 -15.93 7.21
CA PHE A 5 -7.44 -14.56 6.80
C PHE A 5 -8.96 -14.31 6.74
N PRO A 6 -9.41 -13.05 6.92
CA PRO A 6 -10.84 -12.65 6.89
C PRO A 6 -11.47 -12.62 5.49
N PHE A 7 -10.77 -13.16 4.49
CA PHE A 7 -11.14 -13.11 3.09
C PHE A 7 -10.47 -14.29 2.36
N PRO A 8 -10.93 -14.62 1.14
CA PRO A 8 -10.35 -15.69 0.34
C PRO A 8 -8.90 -15.42 -0.05
N THR A 9 -8.11 -16.49 -0.11
CA THR A 9 -6.76 -16.50 -0.67
C THR A 9 -6.61 -17.72 -1.57
N ALA A 10 -5.73 -17.66 -2.57
CA ALA A 10 -5.43 -18.83 -3.39
C ALA A 10 -4.98 -20.00 -2.50
N LYS A 11 -5.55 -21.19 -2.69
CA LYS A 11 -5.14 -22.38 -1.93
C LYS A 11 -3.66 -22.69 -2.16
N PHE A 12 -2.91 -22.90 -1.10
CA PHE A 12 -1.53 -23.37 -1.16
C PHE A 12 -1.46 -24.86 -1.50
N TYR A 13 -0.60 -25.24 -2.45
CA TYR A 13 -0.33 -26.65 -2.79
C TYR A 13 1.09 -27.08 -2.45
N PHE A 14 2.09 -26.27 -2.79
CA PHE A 14 3.50 -26.63 -2.63
C PHE A 14 4.39 -25.39 -2.54
N CYS A 15 5.45 -25.47 -1.74
CA CYS A 15 6.56 -24.53 -1.77
C CYS A 15 7.87 -25.25 -1.44
N ASP A 16 8.94 -24.84 -2.10
CA ASP A 16 10.30 -25.28 -1.79
C ASP A 16 11.28 -24.12 -1.98
N VAL A 17 12.40 -24.16 -1.26
CA VAL A 17 13.46 -23.16 -1.30
C VAL A 17 14.82 -23.85 -1.43
N CYS A 18 15.54 -23.51 -2.50
CA CYS A 18 16.91 -23.93 -2.70
C CYS A 18 17.83 -23.11 -1.81
N ARG A 19 18.39 -23.73 -0.76
CA ARG A 19 19.25 -23.04 0.22
C ARG A 19 20.53 -22.46 -0.39
N GLU A 20 21.08 -23.11 -1.42
CA GLU A 20 22.33 -22.68 -2.07
C GLU A 20 22.15 -21.41 -2.91
N THR A 21 21.02 -21.32 -3.63
CA THR A 21 20.76 -20.22 -4.56
C THR A 21 19.81 -19.18 -3.99
N THR A 22 19.13 -19.49 -2.89
CA THR A 22 18.01 -18.73 -2.33
C THR A 22 16.82 -18.58 -3.28
N ASN A 23 16.75 -19.37 -4.35
CA ASN A 23 15.56 -19.43 -5.21
C ASN A 23 14.46 -20.23 -4.54
N TRP A 24 13.20 -19.84 -4.75
CA TRP A 24 12.04 -20.58 -4.26
C TRP A 24 11.02 -20.80 -5.38
N ILE A 25 10.21 -21.84 -5.21
CA ILE A 25 9.01 -22.08 -6.00
C ILE A 25 7.80 -22.12 -5.09
N LEU A 26 6.70 -21.54 -5.56
CA LEU A 26 5.41 -21.54 -4.87
C LEU A 26 4.34 -21.96 -5.89
N ILE A 27 3.55 -22.98 -5.55
CA ILE A 27 2.44 -23.47 -6.35
C ILE A 27 1.16 -23.27 -5.56
N THR A 28 0.26 -22.47 -6.13
CA THR A 28 -1.06 -22.17 -5.56
C THR A 28 -2.18 -22.50 -6.53
N GLU A 29 -3.41 -22.40 -6.04
CA GLU A 29 -4.63 -22.45 -6.84
C GLU A 29 -4.56 -21.53 -8.05
N THR A 30 -5.03 -22.05 -9.18
CA THR A 30 -5.27 -21.25 -10.37
C THR A 30 -6.58 -20.48 -10.18
N ILE A 31 -6.48 -19.15 -10.12
CA ILE A 31 -7.65 -18.28 -10.04
C ILE A 31 -8.29 -18.17 -11.45
N PRO A 32 -9.59 -18.49 -11.61
CA PRO A 32 -10.25 -18.51 -12.93
C PRO A 32 -10.68 -17.10 -13.36
N PHE A 33 -9.70 -16.22 -13.62
CA PHE A 33 -9.95 -14.85 -14.06
C PHE A 33 -10.77 -14.81 -15.36
N SER A 34 -11.77 -13.94 -15.40
CA SER A 34 -12.55 -13.70 -16.62
C SER A 34 -11.74 -12.96 -17.67
N LYS A 35 -12.16 -13.09 -18.93
CA LYS A 35 -11.60 -12.29 -20.02
C LYS A 35 -11.93 -10.82 -19.79
N ARG A 36 -10.94 -9.96 -19.98
CA ARG A 36 -11.17 -8.54 -20.17
C ARG A 36 -11.84 -8.34 -21.53
N GLY A 37 -12.75 -7.37 -21.61
CA GLY A 37 -13.24 -6.92 -22.90
C GLY A 37 -12.12 -6.29 -23.74
N ARG A 38 -12.45 -5.90 -24.97
CA ARG A 38 -11.45 -5.39 -25.93
C ARG A 38 -10.82 -4.09 -25.42
N VAL A 39 -9.49 -4.01 -25.52
CA VAL A 39 -8.70 -2.83 -25.12
C VAL A 39 -8.08 -2.20 -26.38
N GLU A 40 -8.28 -0.89 -26.55
CA GLU A 40 -7.64 -0.09 -27.59
C GLU A 40 -7.01 1.16 -26.97
N ASN A 41 -5.76 1.47 -27.33
CA ASN A 41 -5.03 2.63 -26.81
C ASN A 41 -5.07 2.74 -25.27
N GLY A 42 -4.93 1.60 -24.58
CA GLY A 42 -4.94 1.52 -23.12
C GLY A 42 -6.33 1.64 -22.47
N LYS A 43 -7.42 1.71 -23.25
CA LYS A 43 -8.80 1.84 -22.72
C LYS A 43 -9.65 0.64 -23.09
N VAL A 44 -10.50 0.21 -22.17
CA VAL A 44 -11.52 -0.81 -22.44
C VAL A 44 -12.60 -0.18 -23.34
N VAL A 45 -12.70 -0.65 -24.58
CA VAL A 45 -13.65 -0.16 -25.58
C VAL A 45 -14.88 -1.05 -25.73
N GLU A 46 -14.81 -2.28 -25.25
CA GLU A 46 -15.92 -3.23 -25.24
C GLU A 46 -16.03 -3.80 -23.83
N LYS A 47 -17.22 -3.72 -23.22
CA LYS A 47 -17.46 -4.24 -21.87
C LYS A 47 -18.06 -5.64 -21.96
N ILE A 48 -17.64 -6.51 -21.07
CA ILE A 48 -18.23 -7.84 -20.87
C ILE A 48 -19.05 -7.76 -19.57
N GLU A 49 -20.30 -8.23 -19.62
CA GLU A 49 -21.09 -8.43 -18.41
C GLU A 49 -20.65 -9.72 -17.71
N TYR A 50 -20.42 -9.63 -16.41
CA TYR A 50 -20.02 -10.76 -15.58
C TYR A 50 -21.20 -11.22 -14.73
N LYS A 51 -21.35 -12.52 -14.55
CA LYS A 51 -22.34 -13.08 -13.63
C LYS A 51 -21.91 -12.79 -12.17
N PRO A 52 -22.86 -12.75 -11.22
CA PRO A 52 -22.51 -12.73 -9.80
C PRO A 52 -21.49 -13.82 -9.46
N TYR A 53 -20.54 -13.47 -8.59
CA TYR A 53 -19.42 -14.29 -8.13
C TYR A 53 -18.40 -14.72 -9.18
N GLN A 54 -18.55 -14.27 -10.42
CA GLN A 54 -17.55 -14.48 -11.45
C GLN A 54 -16.33 -13.60 -11.17
N ILE A 55 -15.14 -14.21 -11.16
CA ILE A 55 -13.89 -13.47 -10.92
C ILE A 55 -13.65 -12.53 -12.10
N LEU A 56 -13.51 -11.24 -11.79
CA LEU A 56 -13.23 -10.17 -12.74
C LEU A 56 -11.86 -10.39 -13.42
N PRO A 57 -11.56 -9.72 -14.54
CA PRO A 57 -10.27 -9.84 -15.20
C PRO A 57 -9.11 -9.44 -14.28
N VAL A 58 -7.97 -10.11 -14.45
CA VAL A 58 -6.73 -9.78 -13.74
C VAL A 58 -6.35 -8.32 -13.95
N CYS A 59 -5.99 -7.63 -12.87
CA CYS A 59 -5.35 -6.31 -12.94
C CYS A 59 -3.85 -6.53 -13.14
N GLY A 60 -3.30 -5.99 -14.23
CA GLY A 60 -1.85 -6.04 -14.43
C GLY A 60 -1.15 -5.08 -13.48
N LYS A 61 0.15 -5.29 -13.28
CA LYS A 61 0.98 -4.44 -12.44
C LYS A 61 0.90 -2.97 -12.86
N TYR A 62 0.45 -2.11 -11.94
CA TYR A 62 0.20 -0.69 -12.15
C TYR A 62 -0.74 -0.38 -13.32
N GLN A 63 -1.68 -1.27 -13.69
CA GLN A 63 -2.62 -1.06 -14.80
C GLN A 63 -4.01 -0.64 -14.32
N ASP A 64 -4.07 0.15 -13.25
CA ASP A 64 -5.30 0.46 -12.54
C ASP A 64 -6.25 1.32 -13.39
N TRP A 65 -5.74 2.02 -14.41
CA TRP A 65 -6.53 2.69 -15.47
C TRP A 65 -7.44 1.74 -16.27
N LEU A 66 -7.20 0.42 -16.20
CA LEU A 66 -8.07 -0.61 -16.79
C LEU A 66 -9.22 -1.03 -15.87
N LEU A 67 -9.24 -0.57 -14.62
CA LEU A 67 -10.35 -0.81 -13.70
C LEU A 67 -11.54 0.08 -14.09
N PRO A 68 -12.79 -0.43 -14.05
CA PRO A 68 -13.96 0.37 -14.42
C PRO A 68 -14.19 1.59 -13.53
N ASP A 69 -13.91 1.43 -12.23
CA ASP A 69 -13.97 2.48 -11.20
C ASP A 69 -12.85 2.19 -10.18
N PRO A 70 -11.63 2.75 -10.37
CA PRO A 70 -10.50 2.47 -9.49
C PRO A 70 -10.77 2.79 -8.02
N ALA A 71 -11.55 3.83 -7.72
CA ALA A 71 -11.83 4.26 -6.35
C ALA A 71 -12.59 3.18 -5.57
N GLU A 72 -13.58 2.55 -6.20
CA GLU A 72 -14.33 1.44 -5.60
C GLU A 72 -13.41 0.25 -5.25
N PHE A 73 -12.44 -0.05 -6.12
CA PHE A 73 -11.49 -1.14 -5.93
C PHE A 73 -10.52 -0.85 -4.78
N TYR A 74 -10.01 0.38 -4.67
CA TYR A 74 -9.21 0.80 -3.51
C TYR A 74 -10.03 0.73 -2.21
N CYS A 75 -11.28 1.21 -2.20
CA CYS A 75 -12.15 1.07 -1.04
C CYS A 75 -12.36 -0.40 -0.66
N CYS A 76 -12.53 -1.31 -1.64
CA CYS A 76 -12.63 -2.75 -1.38
C CYS A 76 -11.37 -3.29 -0.72
N ILE A 77 -10.18 -2.95 -1.25
CA ILE A 77 -8.88 -3.32 -0.68
C ILE A 77 -8.73 -2.80 0.75
N PHE A 78 -9.06 -1.52 1.00
CA PHE A 78 -8.96 -0.92 2.33
C PHE A 78 -9.90 -1.57 3.34
N ARG A 79 -11.12 -1.97 2.93
CA ARG A 79 -12.01 -2.75 3.81
C ARG A 79 -11.40 -4.10 4.17
N VAL A 80 -10.78 -4.79 3.21
CA VAL A 80 -10.09 -6.07 3.41
C VAL A 80 -8.91 -5.91 4.38
N MET A 81 -8.10 -4.86 4.23
CA MET A 81 -7.02 -4.53 5.18
C MET A 81 -7.55 -4.16 6.56
N GLY A 82 -8.64 -3.40 6.64
CA GLY A 82 -9.28 -3.06 7.90
C GLY A 82 -9.77 -4.30 8.66
N ARG A 83 -10.33 -5.28 7.94
CA ARG A 83 -10.71 -6.59 8.52
C ARG A 83 -9.48 -7.36 9.02
N LEU A 84 -8.38 -7.35 8.25
CA LEU A 84 -7.12 -8.00 8.64
C LEU A 84 -6.56 -7.38 9.93
N ALA A 85 -6.51 -6.04 9.98
CA ALA A 85 -6.08 -5.29 11.16
C ALA A 85 -6.97 -5.59 12.36
N ALA A 86 -8.30 -5.59 12.19
CA ALA A 86 -9.24 -5.92 13.26
C ALA A 86 -9.02 -7.35 13.80
N TRP A 87 -8.76 -8.33 12.93
CA TRP A 87 -8.45 -9.69 13.37
C TRP A 87 -7.14 -9.76 14.17
N ASP A 88 -6.10 -9.01 13.78
CA ASP A 88 -4.87 -8.91 14.57
C ASP A 88 -5.12 -8.28 15.94
N LYS A 89 -5.94 -7.22 16.01
CA LYS A 89 -6.30 -6.58 17.29
C LYS A 89 -7.08 -7.48 18.24
N LEU A 90 -7.75 -8.50 17.72
CA LEU A 90 -8.41 -9.53 18.52
C LEU A 90 -7.46 -10.66 18.95
N GLY A 91 -6.16 -10.52 18.71
CA GLY A 91 -5.13 -11.50 19.07
C GLY A 91 -5.07 -12.72 18.15
N ARG A 92 -5.77 -12.69 17.00
CA ARG A 92 -5.89 -13.87 16.12
C ARG A 92 -4.57 -14.33 15.52
N TYR A 93 -3.60 -13.42 15.41
CA TYR A 93 -2.27 -13.71 14.88
C TYR A 93 -1.21 -13.85 15.97
N ASP A 94 -1.58 -13.84 17.25
CA ASP A 94 -0.61 -13.84 18.35
C ASP A 94 0.24 -15.11 18.40
N ASP A 95 -0.34 -16.27 18.05
CA ASP A 95 0.40 -17.53 17.95
C ASP A 95 1.48 -17.51 16.85
N PHE A 96 1.32 -16.66 15.83
CA PHE A 96 2.21 -16.58 14.68
C PHE A 96 3.17 -15.39 14.72
N LEU A 97 2.68 -14.22 15.15
CA LEU A 97 3.42 -12.94 15.17
C LEU A 97 3.86 -12.55 16.59
N GLY A 98 3.56 -13.37 17.60
CA GLY A 98 3.66 -13.02 19.01
C GLY A 98 2.50 -12.11 19.47
N PRO A 99 2.26 -11.94 20.77
CA PRO A 99 1.23 -11.03 21.27
C PRO A 99 1.54 -9.57 20.90
N SER A 100 0.50 -8.79 20.59
CA SER A 100 0.66 -7.34 20.43
C SER A 100 0.85 -6.68 21.79
N SER A 101 1.96 -5.96 21.99
CA SER A 101 2.17 -5.18 23.21
C SER A 101 1.31 -3.92 23.20
N SER A 102 0.69 -3.56 24.31
CA SER A 102 0.05 -2.24 24.41
C SER A 102 1.10 -1.14 24.34
N TYR A 103 0.83 -0.08 23.57
CA TYR A 103 1.69 1.09 23.56
C TYR A 103 1.80 1.67 24.97
N ASN A 104 3.03 1.99 25.38
CA ASN A 104 3.30 2.69 26.62
C ASN A 104 4.40 3.71 26.33
N GLU A 105 4.04 4.99 26.39
CA GLU A 105 4.94 6.10 26.07
C GLU A 105 6.19 6.08 26.96
N GLU A 106 6.05 5.78 28.25
CA GLU A 106 7.19 5.69 29.16
C GLU A 106 8.17 4.58 28.75
N SER A 107 7.67 3.38 28.45
CA SER A 107 8.47 2.23 28.00
C SER A 107 9.14 2.52 26.66
N TYR A 108 8.40 3.15 25.74
CA TYR A 108 8.93 3.60 24.45
C TYR A 108 10.07 4.62 24.66
N LEU A 109 9.84 5.64 25.49
CA LEU A 109 10.84 6.63 25.83
C LEU A 109 12.02 5.96 26.54
N MET A 110 11.82 4.99 27.44
CA MET A 110 12.91 4.26 28.10
C MET A 110 13.72 3.38 27.14
N MET A 111 13.10 2.74 26.15
CA MET A 111 13.80 1.96 25.12
C MET A 111 14.56 2.86 24.14
N THR A 112 14.04 4.06 23.87
CA THR A 112 14.68 5.04 22.98
C THR A 112 15.65 5.99 23.70
N LYS A 113 15.68 6.02 25.04
CA LYS A 113 16.43 7.00 25.85
C LYS A 113 17.88 6.68 26.23
N PRO A 114 18.45 5.47 26.32
CA PRO A 114 19.84 5.37 26.74
C PRO A 114 20.74 5.76 25.56
N GLY A 115 21.06 7.06 25.45
CA GLY A 115 22.05 7.61 24.52
C GLY A 115 21.50 8.36 23.29
N ARG A 116 20.21 8.70 23.24
CA ARG A 116 19.66 9.46 22.10
C ARG A 116 19.74 10.96 22.33
N GLU A 117 20.78 11.57 21.79
CA GLU A 117 20.93 13.02 21.74
C GLU A 117 20.04 13.62 20.63
N PRO A 118 19.45 14.82 20.84
CA PRO A 118 18.77 15.53 19.76
C PRO A 118 19.68 15.67 18.54
N SER A 119 19.12 15.48 17.34
CA SER A 119 19.86 15.73 16.09
C SER A 119 20.49 17.11 16.13
N THR A 120 21.80 17.17 15.93
CA THR A 120 22.54 18.45 15.88
C THR A 120 21.97 19.34 14.78
N THR A 121 22.07 20.66 14.94
CA THR A 121 21.64 21.63 13.92
C THR A 121 22.25 21.29 12.54
N ARG A 122 23.53 20.94 12.51
CA ARG A 122 24.24 20.52 11.30
C ARG A 122 23.60 19.29 10.64
N LEU A 123 23.24 18.26 11.41
CA LEU A 123 22.61 17.06 10.87
C LEU A 123 21.21 17.38 10.29
N LYS A 124 20.44 18.23 10.99
CA LYS A 124 19.13 18.68 10.49
C LYS A 124 19.27 19.41 9.15
N GLU A 125 20.19 20.36 9.06
CA GLU A 125 20.48 21.10 7.82
C GLU A 125 20.94 20.17 6.69
N MET A 126 21.80 19.19 6.97
CA MET A 126 22.25 18.21 5.99
C MET A 126 21.09 17.33 5.46
N THR A 127 20.21 16.87 6.36
CA THR A 127 19.01 16.13 5.98
C THR A 127 18.09 16.97 5.10
N GLN A 128 17.85 18.23 5.48
CA GLN A 128 17.05 19.16 4.71
C GLN A 128 17.63 19.43 3.31
N GLN A 129 18.95 19.60 3.20
CA GLN A 129 19.61 19.79 1.91
C GLN A 129 19.49 18.55 1.02
N THR A 130 19.62 17.36 1.60
CA THR A 130 19.52 16.09 0.86
C THR A 130 18.11 15.88 0.32
N ILE A 131 17.10 16.04 1.18
CA ILE A 131 15.69 15.95 0.79
C ILE A 131 15.31 17.06 -0.18
N GLY A 132 15.78 18.29 0.04
CA GLY A 132 15.55 19.41 -0.86
C GLY A 132 16.01 19.12 -2.30
N LYS A 133 17.20 18.55 -2.47
CA LYS A 133 17.71 18.14 -3.81
C LYS A 133 16.88 17.03 -4.44
N MET A 134 16.44 16.04 -3.65
CA MET A 134 15.57 14.98 -4.13
C MET A 134 14.22 15.53 -4.62
N LEU A 135 13.64 16.47 -3.88
CA LEU A 135 12.40 17.14 -4.24
C LEU A 135 12.56 18.04 -5.46
N ASP A 136 13.69 18.74 -5.60
CA ASP A 136 14.01 19.51 -6.82
C ASP A 136 14.00 18.63 -8.06
N ASN A 137 14.66 17.47 -8.00
CA ASN A 137 14.65 16.50 -9.10
C ASN A 137 13.25 15.95 -9.39
N GLY A 138 12.46 15.67 -8.35
CA GLY A 138 11.08 15.20 -8.50
C GLY A 138 10.16 16.24 -9.15
N ILE A 139 10.26 17.49 -8.71
CA ILE A 139 9.52 18.63 -9.27
C ILE A 139 9.92 18.86 -10.73
N ASP A 140 11.22 18.87 -11.05
CA ASP A 140 11.70 19.01 -12.43
C ASP A 140 11.20 17.86 -13.32
N PHE A 141 11.25 16.63 -12.81
CA PHE A 141 10.76 15.47 -13.54
C PHE A 141 9.28 15.61 -13.91
N VAL A 142 8.42 15.93 -12.95
CA VAL A 142 6.97 16.09 -13.15
C VAL A 142 6.64 17.28 -14.06
N THR A 143 7.36 18.39 -13.92
CA THR A 143 7.03 19.66 -14.60
C THR A 143 7.67 19.79 -15.98
N ASN A 144 8.84 19.19 -16.21
CA ASN A 144 9.62 19.35 -17.44
C ASN A 144 9.82 18.05 -18.22
N VAL A 145 10.05 16.92 -17.56
CA VAL A 145 10.36 15.64 -18.23
C VAL A 145 9.09 14.92 -18.68
N VAL A 146 8.13 14.73 -17.77
CA VAL A 146 6.87 14.00 -18.04
C VAL A 146 5.66 14.93 -18.09
N LYS A 147 5.86 16.19 -18.49
CA LYS A 147 4.85 17.25 -18.44
C LYS A 147 3.52 16.94 -19.15
N ASN A 148 3.55 16.06 -20.15
CA ASN A 148 2.37 15.65 -20.92
C ASN A 148 1.64 14.43 -20.32
N MET A 149 2.24 13.76 -19.32
CA MET A 149 1.65 12.62 -18.61
C MET A 149 0.98 13.04 -17.30
N MET A 150 1.11 14.31 -16.91
CA MET A 150 0.65 14.82 -15.61
C MET A 150 -0.44 15.88 -15.81
N PRO A 151 -1.55 15.82 -15.04
CA PRO A 151 -2.57 16.87 -15.01
C PRO A 151 -1.98 18.24 -14.66
N ALA A 152 -2.66 19.31 -15.08
CA ALA A 152 -2.18 20.68 -14.85
C ALA A 152 -2.06 21.00 -13.36
N GLU A 153 -2.98 20.48 -12.56
CA GLU A 153 -3.11 20.64 -11.12
C GLU A 153 -1.92 20.03 -10.36
N VAL A 154 -1.37 18.91 -10.84
CA VAL A 154 -0.19 18.25 -10.26
C VAL A 154 1.08 19.06 -10.53
N LYS A 155 1.08 19.87 -11.60
CA LYS A 155 2.20 20.74 -11.99
C LYS A 155 2.09 22.14 -11.43
N ASP A 156 1.10 22.43 -10.57
CA ASP A 156 0.96 23.74 -9.94
C ASP A 156 2.20 24.06 -9.08
N MET A 157 3.00 25.00 -9.56
CA MET A 157 4.25 25.39 -8.90
C MET A 157 4.03 25.98 -7.51
N ALA A 158 2.87 26.59 -7.23
CA ALA A 158 2.55 27.08 -5.89
C ALA A 158 2.33 25.90 -4.93
N LYS A 159 1.55 24.89 -5.34
CA LYS A 159 1.35 23.64 -4.58
C LYS A 159 2.67 22.88 -4.40
N LEU A 160 3.46 22.71 -5.46
CA LEU A 160 4.74 22.00 -5.41
C LEU A 160 5.78 22.71 -4.52
N THR A 161 5.83 24.05 -4.56
CA THR A 161 6.73 24.83 -3.69
C THR A 161 6.31 24.71 -2.23
N LYS A 162 5.01 24.77 -1.94
CA LYS A 162 4.47 24.55 -0.59
C LYS A 162 4.80 23.14 -0.08
N MET A 163 4.51 22.11 -0.88
CA MET A 163 4.83 20.71 -0.58
C MET A 163 6.33 20.54 -0.28
N LYS A 164 7.21 21.15 -1.08
CA LYS A 164 8.66 21.10 -0.84
C LYS A 164 9.02 21.71 0.51
N ALA A 165 8.49 22.90 0.82
CA ALA A 165 8.78 23.57 2.08
C ALA A 165 8.33 22.74 3.29
N GLU A 166 7.13 22.18 3.24
CA GLU A 166 6.57 21.32 4.30
C GLU A 166 7.37 20.02 4.46
N LEU A 167 7.72 19.36 3.35
CA LEU A 167 8.55 18.14 3.39
C LEU A 167 9.95 18.39 3.94
N MET A 168 10.55 19.55 3.62
CA MET A 168 11.84 19.96 4.18
C MET A 168 11.74 20.30 5.67
N GLU A 169 10.62 20.86 6.14
CA GLU A 169 10.39 21.12 7.56
C GLU A 169 10.31 19.80 8.35
N ILE A 170 9.56 18.82 7.85
CA ILE A 170 9.36 17.54 8.57
C ILE A 170 10.52 16.56 8.42
N ALA A 171 11.36 16.70 7.39
CA ALA A 171 12.40 15.73 7.05
C ALA A 171 13.32 15.33 8.23
N PRO A 172 13.80 16.26 9.09
CA PRO A 172 14.64 15.88 10.23
C PRO A 172 13.94 15.03 11.28
N TYR A 173 12.60 15.03 11.30
CA TYR A 173 11.76 14.33 12.26
C TYR A 173 11.19 13.02 11.70
N PHE A 174 11.44 12.71 10.42
CA PHE A 174 10.82 11.55 9.78
C PHE A 174 11.18 10.24 10.48
N GLN A 175 12.41 10.12 10.99
CA GLN A 175 12.81 8.93 11.75
C GLN A 175 12.08 8.82 13.09
N ASP A 176 11.84 9.95 13.78
CA ASP A 176 11.02 10.01 15.00
C ASP A 176 9.58 9.59 14.75
N MET A 177 8.97 10.14 13.71
CA MET A 177 7.57 9.87 13.41
C MET A 177 7.39 8.46 12.85
N SER A 178 8.13 8.09 11.80
CA SER A 178 7.95 6.82 11.09
C SER A 178 8.66 5.66 11.76
N GLY A 179 9.98 5.79 11.96
CA GLY A 179 10.81 4.69 12.46
C GLY A 179 10.58 4.36 13.93
N TYR A 180 10.13 5.33 14.73
CA TYR A 180 9.97 5.14 16.17
C TYR A 180 8.52 5.22 16.63
N PHE A 181 7.83 6.34 16.42
CA PHE A 181 6.46 6.49 16.93
C PHE A 181 5.48 5.55 16.23
N GLN A 182 5.42 5.57 14.90
CA GLN A 182 4.48 4.75 14.14
C GLN A 182 4.73 3.25 14.27
N MET A 183 5.98 2.81 14.38
CA MET A 183 6.28 1.37 14.53
C MET A 183 6.11 0.84 15.95
N ASN A 184 6.23 1.69 16.99
CA ASN A 184 6.09 1.26 18.39
C ASN A 184 4.71 1.51 18.98
N ASN A 185 3.93 2.44 18.42
CA ASN A 185 2.58 2.68 18.88
C ASN A 185 1.63 1.67 18.24
N THR A 186 1.20 0.70 19.05
CA THR A 186 0.31 -0.35 18.56
C THR A 186 -1.04 0.17 18.11
N ASP A 187 -1.50 1.36 18.50
CA ASP A 187 -2.71 1.95 17.91
C ASP A 187 -2.59 2.17 16.40
N TYR A 188 -1.38 2.30 15.86
CA TYR A 188 -1.11 2.51 14.43
C TYR A 188 -0.56 1.28 13.70
N VAL A 189 -0.38 0.15 14.40
CA VAL A 189 0.24 -1.06 13.88
C VAL A 189 -0.74 -2.23 13.95
N ALA A 190 -0.89 -2.96 12.84
CA ALA A 190 -1.51 -4.28 12.86
C ALA A 190 -0.94 -5.17 11.76
N ALA A 191 -1.36 -6.43 11.74
CA ALA A 191 -1.06 -7.35 10.65
C ALA A 191 -1.57 -6.79 9.31
N MET A 192 -0.69 -6.82 8.31
CA MET A 192 -0.88 -6.20 7.01
C MET A 192 -0.14 -6.97 5.92
N HIS A 193 -0.54 -6.74 4.66
CA HIS A 193 -0.03 -7.42 3.47
C HIS A 193 1.35 -6.92 2.96
N ALA A 194 1.86 -5.77 3.43
CA ALA A 194 3.03 -5.05 2.91
C ALA A 194 2.94 -4.50 1.47
N ASN A 195 2.16 -5.12 0.57
CA ASN A 195 2.05 -4.67 -0.82
C ASN A 195 0.67 -4.96 -1.45
N LEU A 196 -0.43 -4.51 -0.82
CA LEU A 196 -1.78 -4.82 -1.34
C LEU A 196 -2.24 -3.80 -2.39
N GLN A 197 -1.67 -3.91 -3.58
CA GLN A 197 -2.11 -3.20 -4.78
C GLN A 197 -3.21 -4.00 -5.50
N ALA A 198 -3.88 -3.40 -6.49
CA ALA A 198 -4.96 -4.06 -7.23
C ALA A 198 -4.51 -5.31 -8.01
N ASP A 199 -3.24 -5.38 -8.42
CA ASP A 199 -2.65 -6.56 -9.08
C ASP A 199 -2.34 -7.72 -8.11
N ASN A 200 -2.31 -7.45 -6.80
CA ASN A 200 -2.19 -8.46 -5.74
C ASN A 200 -3.56 -8.89 -5.17
N ALA A 201 -4.63 -8.65 -5.91
CA ALA A 201 -5.98 -9.05 -5.54
C ALA A 201 -6.74 -9.64 -6.74
N PHE A 202 -7.78 -10.43 -6.44
CA PHE A 202 -8.78 -10.85 -7.41
C PHE A 202 -10.16 -10.46 -6.92
N PHE A 203 -10.99 -9.96 -7.83
CA PHE A 203 -12.23 -9.29 -7.49
C PHE A 203 -13.44 -10.04 -8.04
N TRP A 204 -14.59 -9.89 -7.39
CA TRP A 204 -15.89 -10.31 -7.91
C TRP A 204 -16.97 -9.38 -7.37
N ARG A 205 -18.13 -9.39 -8.02
CA ARG A 205 -19.34 -8.78 -7.48
C ARG A 205 -20.31 -9.86 -7.04
N ASP A 206 -21.04 -9.65 -5.97
CA ASP A 206 -22.13 -10.55 -5.57
C ASP A 206 -23.43 -10.26 -6.35
N GLU A 207 -24.55 -10.87 -5.94
CA GLU A 207 -25.87 -10.64 -6.58
C GLU A 207 -26.43 -9.22 -6.39
N TYR A 208 -25.93 -8.47 -5.42
CA TYR A 208 -26.33 -7.07 -5.16
C TYR A 208 -25.43 -6.07 -5.89
N GLY A 209 -24.36 -6.56 -6.51
CA GLY A 209 -23.36 -5.74 -7.19
C GLY A 209 -22.23 -5.26 -6.28
N ASP A 210 -22.20 -5.67 -5.01
CA ASP A 210 -21.18 -5.26 -4.06
C ASP A 210 -19.83 -5.87 -4.43
N LEU A 211 -18.81 -5.02 -4.53
CA LEU A 211 -17.45 -5.45 -4.84
C LEU A 211 -16.79 -6.10 -3.62
N SER A 212 -16.26 -7.30 -3.83
CA SER A 212 -15.43 -8.03 -2.87
C SER A 212 -14.13 -8.48 -3.54
N CYS A 213 -13.11 -8.79 -2.71
CA CYS A 213 -11.86 -9.33 -3.21
C CYS A 213 -11.27 -10.41 -2.31
N GLY A 214 -10.43 -11.22 -2.94
CA GLY A 214 -9.47 -12.10 -2.31
C GLY A 214 -8.06 -11.63 -2.63
N VAL A 215 -7.10 -12.11 -1.87
CA VAL A 215 -5.75 -11.52 -1.83
C VAL A 215 -4.67 -12.56 -2.18
N LEU A 216 -3.66 -12.11 -2.91
CA LEU A 216 -2.53 -12.87 -3.46
C LEU A 216 -1.21 -12.25 -2.99
N ASP A 217 -0.11 -13.01 -3.09
CA ASP A 217 1.25 -12.52 -2.85
C ASP A 217 1.53 -12.02 -1.42
N TRP A 218 1.50 -12.95 -0.47
CA TRP A 218 1.69 -12.71 0.96
C TRP A 218 3.14 -12.41 1.38
N GLY A 219 4.01 -12.07 0.42
CA GLY A 219 5.39 -11.68 0.70
C GLY A 219 5.43 -10.46 1.63
N GLY A 220 6.06 -10.60 2.80
CA GLY A 220 6.16 -9.50 3.76
C GLY A 220 4.96 -9.34 4.70
N PHE A 221 4.03 -10.30 4.74
CA PHE A 221 2.96 -10.31 5.74
C PHE A 221 3.53 -10.20 7.16
N GLY A 222 3.04 -9.21 7.92
CA GLY A 222 3.50 -8.95 9.28
C GLY A 222 2.84 -7.73 9.89
N ARG A 223 3.24 -7.37 11.11
CA ARG A 223 2.78 -6.14 11.77
C ARG A 223 3.53 -4.93 11.24
N MET A 224 2.80 -3.95 10.71
CA MET A 224 3.38 -2.71 10.20
C MET A 224 2.43 -1.51 10.37
N PRO A 225 2.94 -0.27 10.26
CA PRO A 225 2.12 0.93 10.38
C PRO A 225 1.09 1.07 9.25
N PHE A 226 -0.13 1.49 9.60
CA PHE A 226 -1.24 1.67 8.66
C PHE A 226 -0.94 2.68 7.55
N CYS A 227 -0.44 3.85 7.93
CA CYS A 227 -0.22 4.98 7.04
C CYS A 227 0.71 4.63 5.87
N MET A 228 1.84 3.97 6.17
CA MET A 228 2.81 3.55 5.17
C MET A 228 2.22 2.51 4.22
N ASN A 229 1.45 1.55 4.77
CA ASN A 229 0.91 0.48 3.95
C ASN A 229 -0.25 0.95 3.06
N PHE A 230 -1.11 1.84 3.55
CA PHE A 230 -2.17 2.44 2.74
C PHE A 230 -1.61 3.30 1.60
N LEU A 231 -0.55 4.08 1.85
CA LEU A 231 0.12 4.83 0.79
C LEU A 231 0.66 3.90 -0.30
N GLY A 232 1.28 2.77 0.08
CA GLY A 232 1.76 1.76 -0.86
C GLY A 232 0.65 1.20 -1.76
N CYS A 233 -0.55 1.00 -1.22
CA CYS A 233 -1.71 0.48 -1.97
C CYS A 233 -2.17 1.43 -3.09
N LEU A 234 -1.95 2.73 -2.95
CA LEU A 234 -2.36 3.77 -3.90
C LEU A 234 -1.32 4.03 -4.99
N SER A 235 -0.17 3.35 -4.98
CA SER A 235 0.94 3.64 -5.91
C SER A 235 0.64 3.32 -7.39
N GLY A 236 -0.43 2.56 -7.67
CA GLY A 236 -0.94 2.35 -9.02
C GLY A 236 -2.02 3.34 -9.46
N ALA A 237 -2.47 4.23 -8.58
CA ALA A 237 -3.55 5.16 -8.88
C ALA A 237 -3.08 6.20 -9.89
N ASP A 238 -3.86 6.40 -10.94
CA ASP A 238 -3.64 7.52 -11.85
C ASP A 238 -3.80 8.85 -11.10
N PRO A 239 -3.02 9.88 -11.46
CA PRO A 239 -3.14 11.21 -10.85
C PRO A 239 -4.56 11.77 -10.90
N GLU A 240 -5.31 11.51 -11.97
CA GLU A 240 -6.70 11.94 -12.14
C GLU A 240 -7.65 11.30 -11.12
N VAL A 241 -7.43 10.03 -10.76
CA VAL A 241 -8.22 9.34 -9.73
C VAL A 241 -7.98 10.02 -8.38
N MET A 242 -6.72 10.34 -8.07
CA MET A 242 -6.35 11.00 -6.81
C MET A 242 -6.93 12.41 -6.72
N LEU A 243 -6.82 13.21 -7.79
CA LEU A 243 -7.36 14.57 -7.86
C LEU A 243 -8.88 14.61 -7.74
N ALA A 244 -9.59 13.64 -8.31
CA ALA A 244 -11.05 13.56 -8.22
C ALA A 244 -11.55 13.32 -6.78
N HIS A 245 -10.66 12.96 -5.85
CA HIS A 245 -10.96 12.66 -4.45
C HIS A 245 -10.10 13.48 -3.47
N GLU A 246 -9.51 14.60 -3.92
CA GLU A 246 -8.90 15.61 -3.04
C GLU A 246 -10.04 16.45 -2.41
N GLU A 247 -10.18 16.43 -1.08
CA GLU A 247 -11.17 17.24 -0.33
C GLU A 247 -10.73 18.70 -0.13
#